data_AF-A0A978SPX1-F1
#
_entry.id   AF-A0A978SPX1-F1
#
_cell.length_a   1.000
_cell.length_b   1.000
_cell.length_c   1.000
_cell.angle_alpha   90.00
_cell.angle_beta   90.00
_cell.angle_gamma   90.00
#
_symmetry.space_group_name_H-M   'P 1'
#
loop_
_entity.id
_entity.type
_entity.pdbx_description
1 polymer ?
#
loop_
_entity_poly.entity_id
_entity_poly.type
_entity_poly.pdbx_seq_one_letter_code
_entity_poly.pdbx_strand_id
1 'polypeptide(L)' 'MDNSLSHIARFLRDELQIPDERIPSILQQCGATLHRLPVVLWQQRLMSLSQIDYLCEWLAQQTCESHYIKTSEVAIAPII' A
#
# COMPACT_ATOMS: atom_id res chain seq x y z
N MET A 1 1.73 20.52 3.38
CA MET A 1 1.86 19.27 2.61
C MET A 1 2.37 18.21 3.59
N ASP A 2 2.26 16.91 3.30
CA ASP A 2 2.97 15.82 4.03
C ASP A 2 2.29 15.08 5.21
N ASN A 3 0.98 15.19 5.46
CA ASN A 3 0.33 14.31 6.47
C ASN A 3 0.34 12.82 6.06
N SER A 4 0.28 12.53 4.75
CA SER A 4 0.28 11.16 4.22
C SER A 4 1.64 10.47 4.33
N LEU A 5 2.74 11.20 4.12
CA LEU A 5 4.10 10.62 4.21
C LEU A 5 4.45 10.21 5.64
N SER A 6 4.01 10.99 6.64
CA SER A 6 4.21 10.66 8.05
C SER A 6 3.45 9.38 8.46
N HIS A 7 2.24 9.19 7.96
CA HIS A 7 1.48 7.95 8.16
C HIS A 7 2.17 6.74 7.53
N ILE A 8 2.70 6.89 6.32
CA ILE A 8 3.39 5.81 5.61
C ILE A 8 4.72 5.47 6.30
N ALA A 9 5.50 6.47 6.70
CA ALA A 9 6.73 6.27 7.45
C ALA A 9 6.47 5.50 8.76
N ARG A 10 5.41 5.86 9.49
CA ARG A 10 5.00 5.15 10.71
C ARG A 10 4.57 3.72 10.42
N PHE A 11 3.76 3.48 9.38
CA PHE A 11 3.35 2.13 8.98
C PHE A 11 4.55 1.25 8.61
N LEU A 12 5.49 1.80 7.82
CA LEU A 12 6.70 1.08 7.43
C LEU A 12 7.55 0.67 8.64
N ARG A 13 7.63 1.53 9.65
CA ARG A 13 8.38 1.24 10.87
C ARG A 13 7.65 0.28 11.81
N ASP A 14 6.42 0.60 12.19
CA ASP A 14 5.70 -0.11 13.25
C ASP A 14 5.13 -1.45 12.74
N GLU A 15 4.55 -1.48 11.54
CA GLU A 15 3.85 -2.66 11.02
C GLU A 15 4.77 -3.56 10.18
N LEU A 16 5.61 -2.94 9.34
CA LEU A 16 6.52 -3.68 8.45
C LEU A 16 7.92 -3.87 9.03
N GLN A 17 8.22 -3.28 10.20
CA GLN A 17 9.52 -3.36 10.87
C GLN A 17 10.71 -2.95 9.98
N ILE A 18 10.48 -2.02 9.03
CA ILE A 18 11.52 -1.45 8.18
C ILE A 18 12.39 -0.52 9.06
N PRO A 19 13.73 -0.65 9.02
CA PRO A 19 14.62 0.24 9.75
C PRO A 19 14.44 1.70 9.32
N ASP A 20 14.37 2.63 10.29
CA ASP A 20 14.22 4.07 10.04
C ASP A 20 15.27 4.63 9.07
N GLU A 21 16.47 4.06 9.06
CA GLU A 21 17.59 4.46 8.17
C GLU A 21 17.25 4.27 6.68
N ARG A 22 16.36 3.32 6.35
CA ARG A 22 15.98 3.01 4.96
C ARG A 22 14.72 3.72 4.52
N ILE A 23 13.87 4.13 5.46
CA ILE A 23 12.58 4.78 5.17
C ILE A 23 12.74 6.04 4.29
N PRO A 24 13.68 6.97 4.58
CA PRO A 24 13.89 8.15 3.73
C PRO A 24 14.23 7.77 2.29
N SER A 25 15.14 6.82 2.08
CA SER A 25 15.54 6.38 0.74
C SER A 25 14.38 5.75 -0.03
N ILE A 26 13.57 4.91 0.63
CA ILE A 26 12.41 4.27 0.02
C ILE A 26 11.35 5.31 -0.38
N LEU A 27 11.07 6.28 0.51
CA LEU A 27 10.12 7.36 0.24
C LEU A 27 10.60 8.28 -0.90
N GLN A 28 11.90 8.59 -0.94
CA GLN A 28 12.51 9.36 -2.03
C GLN A 28 12.41 8.62 -3.38
N GLN A 29 12.63 7.30 -3.40
CA GLN A 29 12.49 6.49 -4.61
C GLN A 29 11.04 6.39 -5.11
N CYS A 30 10.07 6.45 -4.20
CA CYS A 30 8.65 6.45 -4.55
C CYS A 30 8.17 7.83 -5.06
N GLY A 31 8.83 8.92 -4.64
CA GLY A 31 8.45 10.29 -4.99
C GLY A 31 6.98 10.57 -4.63
N ALA A 32 6.23 11.15 -5.57
CA ALA A 32 4.80 11.40 -5.39
C ALA A 32 3.91 10.16 -5.65
N THR A 33 4.49 9.03 -6.08
CA THR A 33 3.72 7.85 -6.53
C THR A 33 3.79 6.72 -5.50
N LEU A 34 2.88 6.76 -4.53
CA LEU A 34 2.79 5.74 -3.47
C LEU A 34 2.48 4.33 -3.99
N HIS A 35 1.90 4.21 -5.18
CA HIS A 35 1.64 2.91 -5.81
C HIS A 35 2.94 2.15 -6.17
N ARG A 36 4.09 2.83 -6.20
CA ARG A 36 5.41 2.20 -6.43
C ARG A 36 6.02 1.61 -5.17
N LEU A 37 5.49 1.97 -3.99
CA LEU A 37 6.04 1.56 -2.70
C LEU A 37 6.16 0.04 -2.54
N PRO A 38 5.15 -0.77 -2.91
CA PRO A 38 5.27 -2.24 -2.85
C PRO A 38 6.38 -2.78 -3.75
N VAL A 39 6.53 -2.21 -4.95
CA VAL A 39 7.54 -2.64 -5.93
C VAL A 39 8.94 -2.29 -5.44
N VAL A 40 9.15 -1.09 -4.91
CA VAL A 40 10.45 -0.66 -4.38
C VAL A 40 10.85 -1.52 -3.19
N LEU A 41 9.94 -1.77 -2.25
CA LEU A 41 10.21 -2.58 -1.07
C LEU A 41 10.49 -4.05 -1.41
N TRP A 42 9.78 -4.61 -2.41
CA TRP A 42 10.06 -5.95 -2.93
C TRP A 42 11.43 -6.06 -3.57
N GLN A 43 11.82 -5.07 -4.39
CA GLN A 43 13.13 -5.04 -5.03
C GLN A 43 14.28 -5.00 -4.02
N GLN A 44 14.06 -4.37 -2.86
CA GLN A 44 15.03 -4.33 -1.77
C GLN A 44 15.06 -5.62 -0.94
N ARG A 45 14.21 -6.61 -1.24
CA ARG A 45 14.03 -7.86 -0.47
C ARG A 45 13.77 -7.61 1.02
N LEU A 46 13.13 -6.49 1.34
CA LEU A 46 12.88 -6.06 2.71
C LEU A 46 11.61 -6.67 3.31
N MET A 47 10.83 -7.40 2.52
CA MET A 47 9.50 -7.87 2.91
C MET A 47 9.19 -9.25 2.32
N SER A 48 8.33 -10.00 3.01
CA SER A 48 7.74 -11.23 2.47
C SER A 48 6.56 -10.92 1.53
N LEU A 49 6.13 -11.91 0.74
CA LEU A 49 4.93 -11.78 -0.12
C LEU A 49 3.69 -11.41 0.70
N SER A 50 3.50 -12.02 1.87
CA SER A 50 2.37 -11.73 2.77
C SER A 50 2.38 -10.27 3.27
N GLN A 51 3.56 -9.71 3.53
CA GLN A 51 3.70 -8.31 3.91
C GLN A 51 3.44 -7.35 2.73
N ILE A 52 3.76 -7.77 1.50
CA ILE A 52 3.40 -7.01 0.29
C ILE A 52 1.89 -6.98 0.09
N ASP A 53 1.21 -8.12 0.24
CA ASP A 53 -0.26 -8.17 0.14
C ASP A 53 -0.90 -7.24 1.17
N TYR A 54 -0.47 -7.30 2.43
CA TYR A 54 -0.95 -6.41 3.49
C TYR A 54 -0.68 -4.93 3.20
N LEU A 55 0.50 -4.59 2.66
CA LEU A 55 0.82 -3.23 2.25
C LEU A 55 -0.08 -2.75 1.09
N CYS A 56 -0.34 -3.60 0.10
CA CYS A 56 -1.23 -3.28 -1.02
C CYS A 56 -2.67 -3.02 -0.54
N GLU A 57 -3.18 -3.84 0.38
CA GLU A 57 -4.49 -3.63 1.01
C GLU A 57 -4.54 -2.31 1.79
N TRP A 58 -3.50 -2.03 2.58
CA TRP A 58 -3.40 -0.79 3.34
C TRP A 58 -3.36 0.45 2.41
N LEU A 59 -2.59 0.40 1.32
CA LEU A 59 -2.54 1.48 0.32
C LEU A 59 -3.90 1.68 -0.38
N ALA A 60 -4.63 0.60 -0.64
CA ALA A 60 -5.99 0.68 -1.19
C ALA A 60 -6.94 1.39 -0.22
N GLN A 61 -6.82 1.16 1.10
CA GLN A 61 -7.61 1.87 2.10
C GLN A 61 -7.29 3.37 2.16
N GLN A 62 -6.02 3.76 1.95
CA GLN A 62 -5.61 5.18 1.91
C GLN A 62 -6.05 5.91 0.62
N THR A 63 -6.29 5.18 -0.46
CA THR A 63 -6.73 5.73 -1.76
C THR A 63 -8.26 5.63 -1.97
N CYS A 64 -8.95 4.81 -1.16
CA CYS A 64 -10.41 4.62 -1.17
C CYS A 64 -11.21 5.73 -0.47
N GLU A 65 -10.84 7.00 -0.59
CA GLU A 65 -11.82 8.10 -0.45
C GLU A 65 -12.61 8.35 -1.74
N SER A 66 -12.34 7.60 -2.82
CA SER A 66 -13.16 7.62 -4.03
C SER A 66 -13.33 6.20 -4.57
N HIS A 67 -14.58 5.79 -4.79
CA HIS A 67 -14.99 4.52 -5.40
C HIS A 67 -15.26 3.31 -4.48
N TYR A 68 -15.96 3.52 -3.37
CA TYR A 68 -16.79 2.46 -2.79
C TYR A 68 -18.07 2.30 -3.61
N ILE A 69 -18.00 1.58 -4.74
CA ILE A 69 -19.17 0.83 -5.21
C ILE A 69 -18.92 -0.62 -4.84
N LYS A 70 -19.49 -1.02 -3.69
CA LYS A 70 -19.82 -2.42 -3.42
C LYS A 70 -20.74 -2.89 -4.55
N THR A 71 -20.20 -3.53 -5.58
CA THR A 71 -20.98 -4.51 -6.36
C THR A 71 -20.83 -5.87 -5.70
N SER A 72 -21.24 -5.95 -4.44
CA SER A 72 -21.72 -7.19 -3.86
C SER A 72 -23.14 -7.43 -4.36
N GLU A 73 -23.29 -7.71 -5.66
CA GLU A 73 -24.47 -8.39 -6.17
C GLU A 73 -24.02 -9.26 -7.35
N VAL A 74 -23.55 -10.46 -7.00
CA VAL A 74 -23.46 -11.58 -7.94
C VAL A 74 -24.90 -11.99 -8.24
N ALA A 75 -25.56 -11.25 -9.12
CA ALA A 75 -26.78 -11.70 -9.76
C ALA A 75 -26.36 -12.69 -10.86
N ILE A 76 -26.36 -13.97 -10.52
CA ILE A 76 -26.42 -15.04 -11.52
C ILE A 76 -27.78 -14.88 -12.22
N ALA A 77 -27.79 -14.25 -13.38
CA ALA A 77 -28.94 -14.33 -14.28
C ALA A 77 -28.94 -15.75 -14.89
N PRO A 78 -30.05 -16.52 -14.80
CA PRO A 78 -30.15 -17.76 -15.55
C PRO A 78 -30.21 -17.40 -17.04
N ILE A 79 -29.39 -18.09 -17.83
CA ILE A 79 -29.50 -18.11 -19.28
C ILE A 79 -30.85 -18.76 -19.60
N ILE A 80 -31.79 -17.97 -20.14
CA ILE A 80 -32.99 -18.46 -20.82
C ILE A 80 -32.74 -18.34 -22.32
#